data_AF-A0A1X7RXZ0-F1
#
_entry.id   AF-A0A1X7RXZ0-F1
#
_cell.length_a   1.000
_cell.length_b   1.000
_cell.length_c   1.000
_cell.angle_alpha   90.00
_cell.angle_beta   90.00
_cell.angle_gamma   90.00
#
_symmetry.space_group_name_H-M   'P 1'
#
loop_
_entity.id
_entity.type
_entity.pdbx_description
1 polymer ?
#
loop_
_entity_poly.entity_id
_entity_poly.type
_entity_poly.pdbx_seq_one_letter_code
_entity_poly.pdbx_strand_id
1 'polypeptide(L)'
;MAATSGCKEPPPDLPIWDTHLHLLNSARLPYRQNRTYTPATAQPADLLRKSPATNFLIVQASVENGKEGVLTHVRDLQEEYPERSFRAEIEYYEASTGDDYTWSEAHLEALHGAGVRCLRLTLSTDGGSHRIAAAVQRLLRGQLGEIAGRQAWAVSMQLPLQVWNALSSFLES
;
A
#
# COMPACT_ATOMS: atom_id res chain seq x y z
N MET A 1 45.62 -20.78 -13.44
CA MET A 1 44.34 -21.41 -13.08
C MET A 1 43.51 -20.36 -12.35
N ALA A 2 42.51 -19.78 -13.02
CA ALA A 2 41.60 -18.80 -12.43
C ALA A 2 40.45 -19.55 -11.76
N ALA A 3 40.25 -19.32 -10.46
CA ALA A 3 39.10 -19.85 -9.73
C ALA A 3 37.86 -19.07 -10.18
N THR A 4 36.92 -19.75 -10.82
CA THR A 4 35.58 -19.22 -11.08
C THR A 4 34.88 -19.02 -9.73
N SER A 5 34.67 -17.77 -9.35
CA SER A 5 33.79 -17.41 -8.23
C SER A 5 32.38 -17.88 -8.56
N GLY A 6 32.00 -19.04 -8.03
CA GLY A 6 30.65 -19.55 -8.15
C GLY A 6 29.68 -18.52 -7.58
N CYS A 7 28.72 -18.10 -8.41
CA CYS A 7 27.58 -17.33 -7.95
C CYS A 7 26.86 -18.20 -6.91
N LYS A 8 26.96 -17.86 -5.62
CA LYS A 8 26.24 -18.57 -4.58
C LYS A 8 24.74 -18.44 -4.89
N GLU A 9 24.08 -19.56 -5.11
CA GLU A 9 22.62 -19.59 -5.16
C GLU A 9 22.08 -18.98 -3.85
N PRO A 10 21.07 -18.10 -3.92
CA PRO A 10 20.46 -17.55 -2.71
C PRO A 10 19.90 -18.70 -1.87
N PRO A 11 20.01 -18.63 -0.53
CA PRO A 11 19.53 -19.70 0.33
C PRO A 11 18.03 -19.95 0.08
N PRO A 12 17.59 -21.22 0.05
CA PRO A 12 16.26 -21.62 -0.37
C PRO A 12 15.11 -21.09 0.50
N ASP A 13 15.41 -20.46 1.64
CA ASP A 13 14.43 -20.14 2.70
C ASP A 13 14.23 -18.63 2.92
N LEU A 14 14.60 -17.77 1.97
CA LEU A 14 14.29 -16.34 2.10
C LEU A 14 12.79 -16.09 1.93
N PRO A 15 12.15 -15.28 2.79
CA PRO A 15 10.73 -14.96 2.67
C PRO A 15 10.46 -14.25 1.35
N ILE A 16 9.61 -14.86 0.51
CA ILE A 16 9.18 -14.27 -0.76
C ILE A 16 7.95 -13.39 -0.46
N TRP A 17 8.04 -12.12 -0.84
CA TRP A 17 6.97 -11.15 -0.70
C TRP A 17 6.36 -10.81 -2.06
N ASP A 18 5.04 -10.91 -2.17
CA ASP A 18 4.28 -10.19 -3.19
C ASP A 18 3.83 -8.85 -2.56
N THR A 19 4.43 -7.76 -3.02
CA THR A 19 4.28 -6.44 -2.39
C THR A 19 3.20 -5.57 -3.03
N HIS A 20 2.53 -6.04 -4.09
CA HIS A 20 1.49 -5.24 -4.72
C HIS A 20 0.41 -6.10 -5.35
N LEU A 21 -0.62 -6.41 -4.54
CA LEU A 21 -1.77 -7.15 -5.02
C LEU A 21 -3.08 -6.57 -4.49
N HIS A 22 -4.13 -6.69 -5.29
CA HIS A 22 -5.49 -6.34 -4.89
C HIS A 22 -6.30 -7.62 -4.71
N LEU A 23 -6.93 -7.76 -3.53
CA LEU A 23 -7.92 -8.81 -3.27
C LEU A 23 -9.27 -8.13 -3.09
N LEU A 24 -10.26 -8.56 -3.87
CA LEU A 24 -11.56 -7.90 -3.92
C LEU A 24 -12.69 -8.92 -3.78
N ASN A 25 -13.68 -8.59 -2.95
CA ASN A 25 -14.91 -9.37 -2.80
C ASN A 25 -16.12 -8.45 -2.77
N SER A 26 -16.64 -8.10 -3.96
CA SER A 26 -17.74 -7.14 -4.11
C SER A 26 -19.07 -7.63 -3.57
N ALA A 27 -19.25 -8.95 -3.42
CA ALA A 27 -20.45 -9.54 -2.84
C ALA A 27 -20.57 -9.22 -1.33
N ARG A 28 -19.45 -9.06 -0.63
CA ARG A 28 -19.40 -8.74 0.81
C ARG A 28 -19.00 -7.29 1.08
N LEU A 29 -18.17 -6.71 0.23
CA LEU A 29 -17.54 -5.40 0.40
C LEU A 29 -17.85 -4.55 -0.84
N PRO A 30 -18.97 -3.79 -0.85
CA PRO A 30 -19.38 -3.03 -2.01
C PRO A 30 -18.34 -2.02 -2.48
N TYR A 31 -18.21 -1.87 -3.79
CA TYR A 31 -17.38 -0.84 -4.41
C TYR A 31 -17.96 0.56 -4.22
N ARG A 32 -17.12 1.57 -4.45
CA ARG A 32 -17.59 2.97 -4.55
C ARG A 32 -18.66 3.09 -5.64
N GLN A 33 -19.57 4.03 -5.44
CA GLN A 33 -20.57 4.39 -6.45
C GLN A 33 -19.88 5.03 -7.67
N ASN A 34 -20.55 5.00 -8.83
CA ASN A 34 -20.14 5.67 -10.07
C ASN A 34 -18.78 5.22 -10.64
N ARG A 35 -18.38 3.97 -10.42
CA ARG A 35 -17.18 3.39 -11.04
C ARG A 35 -17.47 2.96 -12.47
N THR A 36 -16.63 3.38 -13.40
CA THR A 36 -16.67 2.97 -14.81
C THR A 36 -16.32 1.50 -15.00
N TYR A 37 -15.60 0.91 -14.04
CA TYR A 37 -15.16 -0.48 -14.06
C TYR A 37 -15.12 -1.07 -12.65
N THR A 38 -15.54 -2.34 -12.54
CA THR A 38 -15.54 -3.12 -11.31
C THR A 38 -14.99 -4.53 -11.60
N PRO A 39 -13.87 -4.94 -10.98
CA PRO A 39 -13.35 -6.30 -11.15
C PRO A 39 -14.31 -7.36 -10.60
N ALA A 40 -14.18 -8.59 -11.09
CA ALA A 40 -14.83 -9.74 -10.49
C ALA A 40 -14.19 -10.07 -9.12
N THR A 41 -14.95 -10.73 -8.25
CA THR A 41 -14.44 -11.25 -6.97
C THR A 41 -13.31 -12.26 -7.22
N ALA A 42 -12.23 -12.13 -6.45
CA ALA A 42 -11.11 -13.06 -6.44
C ALA A 42 -11.13 -13.91 -5.17
N GLN A 43 -10.92 -15.23 -5.33
CA GLN A 43 -10.84 -16.16 -4.20
C GLN A 43 -9.41 -16.20 -3.64
N PRO A 44 -9.19 -16.05 -2.33
CA PRO A 44 -7.89 -16.20 -1.69
C PRO A 44 -7.12 -17.46 -2.08
N ALA A 45 -7.80 -18.60 -2.11
CA ALA A 45 -7.19 -19.88 -2.45
C ALA A 45 -6.56 -19.89 -3.86
N ASP A 46 -7.13 -19.14 -4.81
CA ASP A 46 -6.57 -19.03 -6.16
C ASP A 46 -5.26 -18.23 -6.18
N LEU A 47 -5.17 -17.16 -5.37
CA LEU A 47 -3.94 -16.39 -5.19
C LEU A 47 -2.83 -17.28 -4.61
N LEU A 48 -3.13 -17.95 -3.50
CA LEU A 48 -2.15 -18.75 -2.76
C LEU A 48 -1.64 -19.96 -3.55
N ARG A 49 -2.49 -20.54 -4.40
CA ARG A 49 -2.10 -21.64 -5.29
C ARG A 49 -1.18 -21.20 -6.43
N LYS A 50 -1.33 -19.96 -6.91
CA LYS A 50 -0.61 -19.44 -8.09
C LYS A 50 0.65 -18.65 -7.75
N SER A 51 0.75 -18.14 -6.52
CA SER A 51 1.89 -17.34 -6.09
C SER A 51 2.90 -18.20 -5.32
N PRO A 52 4.21 -18.12 -5.66
CA PRO A 52 5.25 -18.70 -4.82
C PRO A 52 5.48 -17.89 -3.52
N ALA A 53 4.84 -16.72 -3.37
CA ALA A 53 5.04 -15.87 -2.21
C ALA A 53 4.49 -16.51 -0.93
N THR A 54 5.22 -16.33 0.16
CA THR A 54 4.82 -16.73 1.51
C THR A 54 4.31 -15.55 2.32
N ASN A 55 4.52 -14.33 1.81
CA ASN A 55 4.14 -13.09 2.45
C ASN A 55 3.51 -12.15 1.41
N PHE A 56 2.53 -11.37 1.84
CA PHE A 56 1.70 -10.58 0.95
C PHE A 56 1.40 -9.21 1.54
N LEU A 57 1.52 -8.18 0.70
CA LEU A 57 0.99 -6.84 0.97
C LEU A 57 -0.29 -6.64 0.15
N ILE A 58 -1.43 -6.63 0.83
CA ILE A 58 -2.74 -6.39 0.23
C ILE A 58 -2.93 -4.88 0.11
N VAL A 59 -3.06 -4.40 -1.12
CA VAL A 59 -3.13 -2.98 -1.45
C VAL A 59 -4.57 -2.56 -1.67
N GLN A 60 -4.95 -1.44 -1.05
CA GLN A 60 -6.26 -0.83 -1.27
C GLN A 60 -6.40 -0.38 -2.72
N ALA A 61 -7.38 -0.97 -3.40
CA ALA A 61 -7.75 -0.62 -4.76
C ALA A 61 -8.62 0.64 -4.78
N SER A 62 -8.47 1.45 -5.84
CA SER A 62 -9.28 2.67 -6.01
C SER A 62 -10.79 2.43 -6.16
N VAL A 63 -11.21 1.19 -6.43
CA VAL A 63 -12.63 0.79 -6.51
C VAL A 63 -13.25 0.57 -5.14
N GLU A 64 -12.46 0.30 -4.10
CA GLU A 64 -12.95 -0.04 -2.76
C GLU A 64 -13.50 1.18 -2.03
N ASN A 65 -14.61 1.00 -1.31
CA ASN A 65 -15.25 2.04 -0.52
C ASN A 65 -14.55 2.23 0.84
N GLY A 66 -13.31 2.73 0.79
CA GLY A 66 -12.46 2.93 1.96
C GLY A 66 -11.62 1.69 2.31
N LYS A 67 -10.87 1.81 3.40
CA LYS A 67 -9.87 0.83 3.85
C LYS A 67 -10.45 -0.47 4.44
N GLU A 68 -11.71 -0.46 4.86
CA GLU A 68 -12.32 -1.58 5.59
C GLU A 68 -12.34 -2.88 4.78
N GLY A 69 -12.36 -2.79 3.45
CA GLY A 69 -12.26 -3.95 2.57
C GLY A 69 -10.92 -4.68 2.71
N VAL A 70 -9.83 -3.96 2.52
CA VAL A 70 -8.47 -4.47 2.74
C VAL A 70 -8.27 -4.99 4.17
N LEU A 71 -8.69 -4.23 5.19
CA LEU A 71 -8.51 -4.65 6.59
C LEU A 71 -9.27 -5.94 6.90
N THR A 72 -10.48 -6.08 6.34
CA THR A 72 -11.26 -7.32 6.42
C THR A 72 -10.53 -8.47 5.74
N HIS A 73 -10.00 -8.26 4.53
CA HIS A 73 -9.25 -9.27 3.81
C HIS A 73 -8.01 -9.73 4.56
N VAL A 74 -7.21 -8.79 5.10
CA VAL A 74 -6.01 -9.14 5.87
C VAL A 74 -6.35 -9.94 7.11
N ARG A 75 -7.37 -9.53 7.89
CA ARG A 75 -7.79 -10.29 9.08
C ARG A 75 -8.21 -11.71 8.71
N ASP A 76 -9.14 -11.85 7.76
CA ASP A 76 -9.70 -13.14 7.41
C ASP A 76 -8.61 -14.09 6.84
N LEU A 77 -7.66 -13.55 6.05
CA LEU A 77 -6.52 -14.31 5.55
C LEU A 77 -5.54 -14.76 6.65
N GLN A 78 -5.30 -13.92 7.65
CA GLN A 78 -4.44 -14.26 8.79
C GLN A 78 -5.08 -15.36 9.65
N GLU A 79 -6.40 -15.36 9.78
CA GLU A 79 -7.15 -16.41 10.48
C GLU A 79 -7.17 -17.73 9.70
N GLU A 80 -7.37 -17.68 8.39
CA GLU A 80 -7.51 -18.86 7.54
C GLU A 80 -6.15 -19.50 7.17
N TYR A 81 -5.10 -18.69 7.03
CA TYR A 81 -3.76 -19.13 6.61
C TYR A 81 -2.66 -18.61 7.57
N PRO A 82 -2.63 -19.09 8.83
CA PRO A 82 -1.72 -18.59 9.86
C PRO A 82 -0.23 -18.88 9.58
N GLU A 83 0.07 -19.77 8.64
CA GLU A 83 1.43 -20.06 8.18
C GLU A 83 1.97 -19.03 7.17
N ARG A 84 1.12 -18.12 6.70
CA ARG A 84 1.47 -17.03 5.76
C ARG A 84 1.45 -15.69 6.49
N SER A 85 2.12 -14.70 5.90
CA SER A 85 2.08 -13.33 6.39
C SER A 85 1.25 -12.44 5.46
N PHE A 86 0.30 -11.70 6.03
CA PHE A 86 -0.48 -10.70 5.30
C PHE A 86 -0.36 -9.35 5.99
N ARG A 87 -0.12 -8.29 5.20
CA ARG A 87 -0.06 -6.90 5.63
C ARG A 87 -0.93 -6.04 4.71
N ALA A 88 -1.25 -4.83 5.15
CA ALA A 88 -2.06 -3.90 4.40
C ALA A 88 -1.27 -2.66 3.94
N GLU A 89 -1.54 -2.25 2.71
CA GLU A 89 -1.30 -0.89 2.21
C GLU A 89 -2.65 -0.19 2.04
N ILE A 90 -2.87 0.89 2.79
CA ILE A 90 -4.13 1.64 2.75
C ILE A 90 -3.93 3.01 2.13
N GLU A 91 -4.96 3.53 1.48
CA GLU A 91 -4.92 4.84 0.87
C GLU A 91 -4.89 5.94 1.93
N TYR A 92 -3.92 6.83 1.81
CA TYR A 92 -3.86 8.05 2.60
C TYR A 92 -4.76 9.10 1.94
N TYR A 93 -5.85 9.43 2.62
CA TYR A 93 -6.71 10.54 2.25
C TYR A 93 -6.29 11.79 3.01
N GLU A 94 -5.80 12.82 2.30
CA GLU A 94 -5.91 14.19 2.82
C GLU A 94 -7.40 14.46 2.87
N ALA A 95 -7.98 14.55 4.07
CA ALA A 95 -9.39 14.87 4.21
C ALA A 95 -9.64 16.16 3.44
N SER A 96 -10.36 16.08 2.34
CA SER A 96 -10.68 17.19 1.44
C SER A 96 -11.62 18.23 2.09
N THR A 97 -11.70 18.25 3.42
CA THR A 97 -12.59 19.09 4.23
C THR A 97 -11.87 20.28 4.86
N GLY A 98 -10.56 20.45 4.67
CA GLY A 98 -9.84 21.64 5.14
C GLY A 98 -9.59 21.68 6.65
N ASP A 99 -9.91 20.60 7.35
CA ASP A 99 -9.48 20.39 8.74
C ASP A 99 -8.20 19.56 8.74
N ASP A 100 -7.22 19.97 9.54
CA ASP A 100 -6.01 19.19 9.88
C ASP A 100 -6.43 17.88 10.57
N TYR A 101 -6.90 16.91 9.78
CA TYR A 101 -7.35 15.61 10.28
C TYR A 101 -6.13 14.78 10.65
N THR A 102 -5.60 15.01 11.84
CA THR A 102 -4.55 14.19 12.44
C THR A 102 -5.14 12.88 12.95
N TRP A 103 -4.54 11.76 12.57
CA TRP A 103 -4.87 10.46 13.13
C TRP A 103 -4.37 10.40 14.57
N SER A 104 -5.23 10.07 15.52
CA SER A 104 -4.82 9.88 16.91
C SER A 104 -3.86 8.69 17.03
N GLU A 105 -3.01 8.70 18.06
CA GLU A 105 -2.07 7.60 18.31
C GLU A 105 -2.80 6.25 18.47
N ALA A 106 -3.89 6.22 19.23
CA ALA A 106 -4.72 5.02 19.37
C ALA A 106 -5.29 4.52 18.01
N HIS A 107 -5.60 5.44 17.09
CA HIS A 107 -6.03 5.07 15.75
C HIS A 107 -4.87 4.46 14.94
N LEU A 108 -3.68 5.04 15.03
CA LEU A 108 -2.47 4.51 14.38
C LEU A 108 -2.10 3.13 14.90
N GLU A 109 -2.14 2.92 16.22
CA GLU A 109 -1.88 1.63 16.84
C GLU A 109 -2.91 0.58 16.42
N ALA A 110 -4.20 0.94 16.36
CA ALA A 110 -5.24 0.05 15.89
C ALA A 110 -5.01 -0.40 14.43
N LEU A 111 -4.64 0.53 13.55
CA LEU A 111 -4.27 0.22 12.16
C LEU A 111 -2.99 -0.65 12.09
N HIS A 112 -1.99 -0.35 12.94
CA HIS A 112 -0.77 -1.14 13.03
C HIS A 112 -1.07 -2.58 13.45
N GLY A 113 -1.91 -2.76 14.47
CA GLY A 113 -2.39 -4.05 14.96
C GLY A 113 -3.19 -4.81 13.90
N ALA A 114 -3.98 -4.11 13.08
CA ALA A 114 -4.69 -4.67 11.94
C ALA A 114 -3.77 -5.03 10.74
N GLY A 115 -2.45 -4.84 10.87
CA GLY A 115 -1.47 -5.25 9.86
C GLY A 115 -1.10 -4.18 8.84
N VAL A 116 -1.55 -2.93 8.99
CA VAL A 116 -1.13 -1.83 8.11
C VAL A 116 0.36 -1.58 8.25
N ARG A 117 1.07 -1.52 7.12
CA ARG A 117 2.52 -1.22 7.06
C ARG A 117 2.90 -0.22 5.98
N CYS A 118 1.93 0.23 5.19
CA CYS A 118 2.17 1.15 4.09
C CYS A 118 0.98 2.10 3.89
N LEU A 119 1.30 3.37 3.61
CA LEU A 119 0.35 4.38 3.19
C LEU A 119 0.51 4.65 1.70
N ARG A 120 -0.60 4.55 0.95
CA ARG A 120 -0.65 4.79 -0.49
C ARG A 120 -1.13 6.19 -0.77
N LEU A 121 -0.28 7.01 -1.39
CA LEU A 121 -0.63 8.31 -1.90
C LEU A 121 -1.06 8.20 -3.36
N THR A 122 -2.35 8.43 -3.62
CA THR A 122 -2.89 8.61 -4.96
C THR A 122 -3.32 10.06 -5.11
N LEU A 123 -2.77 10.78 -6.08
CA LEU A 123 -3.16 12.17 -6.35
C LEU A 123 -3.99 12.26 -7.61
N SER A 124 -5.00 13.13 -7.59
CA SER A 124 -5.69 13.51 -8.83
C SER A 124 -4.70 14.19 -9.77
N THR A 125 -4.80 13.86 -11.06
CA THR A 125 -3.95 14.41 -12.12
C THR A 125 -4.33 15.84 -12.54
N ASP A 126 -5.32 16.43 -11.87
CA ASP A 126 -5.83 17.76 -12.22
C ASP A 126 -4.90 18.85 -11.67
N GLY A 127 -3.91 19.24 -12.47
CA GLY A 127 -2.98 20.32 -12.16
C GLY A 127 -1.62 20.18 -12.84
N GLY A 128 -0.86 21.27 -12.89
CA GLY A 128 0.52 21.23 -13.40
C GLY A 128 1.44 20.40 -12.48
N SER A 129 2.40 19.68 -13.08
CA SER A 129 3.31 18.74 -12.37
C SER A 129 4.04 19.38 -11.18
N HIS A 130 4.48 20.63 -11.29
CA HIS A 130 5.14 21.35 -10.19
C HIS A 130 4.23 21.59 -8.99
N ARG A 131 2.93 21.85 -9.22
CA ARG A 131 1.95 22.06 -8.14
C ARG A 131 1.71 20.75 -7.40
N ILE A 132 1.56 19.66 -8.14
CA ILE A 132 1.39 18.32 -7.59
C ILE A 132 2.65 17.92 -6.79
N ALA A 133 3.84 18.16 -7.34
CA ALA A 133 5.11 17.89 -6.64
C ALA A 133 5.24 18.69 -5.34
N ALA A 134 4.92 19.99 -5.34
CA ALA A 134 4.92 20.80 -4.12
C ALA A 134 3.94 20.28 -3.07
N ALA A 135 2.76 19.80 -3.48
CA ALA A 135 1.80 19.18 -2.57
C ALA A 135 2.34 17.87 -1.96
N VAL A 136 2.96 17.00 -2.77
CA VAL A 136 3.64 15.78 -2.29
C VAL A 136 4.73 16.12 -1.29
N GLN A 137 5.59 17.10 -1.60
CA GLN A 137 6.67 17.53 -0.68
C GLN A 137 6.11 18.02 0.65
N ARG A 138 5.03 18.81 0.63
CA ARG A 138 4.36 19.29 1.85
C ARG A 138 3.82 18.12 2.68
N LEU A 139 3.18 17.14 2.04
CA LEU A 139 2.67 15.96 2.73
C LEU A 139 3.80 15.13 3.36
N LEU A 140 4.85 14.84 2.60
CA LEU A 140 5.99 14.05 3.07
C LEU A 140 6.80 14.73 4.18
N ARG A 141 6.93 16.06 4.15
CA ARG A 141 7.56 16.82 5.26
C ARG A 141 6.65 16.99 6.48
N GLY A 142 5.33 16.91 6.28
CA GLY A 142 4.34 17.09 7.32
C GLY A 142 3.76 15.77 7.80
N GLN A 143 2.43 15.72 7.84
CA GLN A 143 1.67 14.66 8.48
C GLN A 143 1.99 13.25 7.95
N LEU A 144 2.14 13.09 6.63
CA LEU A 144 2.38 11.77 6.05
C LEU A 144 3.75 11.22 6.48
N GLY A 145 4.79 12.07 6.48
CA GLY A 145 6.12 11.69 6.98
C GLY A 145 6.12 11.42 8.49
N GLU A 146 5.38 12.21 9.26
CA GLU A 146 5.27 12.02 10.71
C GLU A 146 4.57 10.70 11.08
N ILE A 147 3.47 10.36 10.40
CA ILE A 147 2.79 9.07 10.59
C ILE A 147 3.70 7.92 10.18
N ALA A 148 4.29 7.99 8.98
CA ALA A 148 5.17 6.95 8.47
C ALA A 148 6.37 6.72 9.38
N GLY A 149 7.02 7.79 9.85
CA GLY A 149 8.15 7.73 10.77
C GLY A 149 7.78 7.14 12.13
N ARG A 150 6.69 7.59 12.75
CA ARG A 150 6.24 7.08 14.07
C ARG A 150 5.91 5.60 14.05
N GLN A 151 5.27 5.13 12.98
CA GLN A 151 4.82 3.74 12.88
C GLN A 151 5.81 2.80 12.17
N ALA A 152 6.94 3.33 11.70
CA ALA A 152 7.86 2.65 10.80
C ALA A 152 7.14 2.05 9.58
N TRP A 153 6.21 2.82 9.00
CA TRP A 153 5.47 2.44 7.80
C TRP A 153 6.14 2.98 6.55
N ALA A 154 5.97 2.26 5.45
CA ALA A 154 6.34 2.74 4.13
C ALA A 154 5.32 3.75 3.59
N VAL A 155 5.76 4.56 2.63
CA VAL A 155 4.89 5.38 1.80
C VAL A 155 5.03 4.93 0.36
N SER A 156 3.94 4.42 -0.21
CA SER A 156 3.82 4.03 -1.61
C SER A 156 3.19 5.19 -2.38
N MET A 157 3.78 5.56 -3.52
CA MET A 157 3.31 6.68 -4.33
C MET A 157 3.20 6.26 -5.78
N GLN A 158 2.05 6.51 -6.39
CA GLN A 158 1.82 6.30 -7.82
C GLN A 158 1.60 7.66 -8.48
N LEU A 159 2.66 8.20 -9.09
CA LEU A 159 2.68 9.55 -9.64
C LEU A 159 3.09 9.55 -11.13
N PRO A 160 2.61 10.52 -11.94
CA PRO A 160 3.11 10.72 -13.30
C PRO A 160 4.62 11.01 -13.32
N LEU A 161 5.30 10.59 -14.39
CA LEU A 161 6.76 10.76 -14.54
C LEU A 161 7.21 12.23 -14.39
N GLN A 162 6.42 13.18 -14.89
CA GLN A 162 6.74 14.61 -14.78
C GLN A 162 6.72 15.11 -13.33
N VAL A 163 5.91 14.49 -12.47
CA VAL A 163 5.87 14.79 -11.03
C VAL A 163 7.12 14.21 -10.36
N TRP A 164 7.51 12.97 -10.69
CA TRP A 164 8.77 12.38 -10.21
C TRP A 164 9.98 13.24 -10.57
N ASN A 165 10.06 13.71 -11.82
CA ASN A 165 11.12 14.60 -12.25
C ASN A 165 11.13 15.92 -11.46
N ALA A 166 9.96 16.47 -11.13
CA ALA A 166 9.87 17.67 -10.29
C ALA A 166 10.18 17.41 -8.80
N LEU A 167 10.17 16.14 -8.36
CA LEU A 167 10.48 15.72 -6.99
C LEU A 167 11.95 15.31 -6.79
N SER A 168 12.74 15.13 -7.85
CA SER A 168 14.08 14.53 -7.77
C SER A 168 14.98 15.18 -6.72
N SER A 169 15.14 16.50 -6.76
CA SER A 169 15.98 17.24 -5.82
C SER A 169 15.52 17.12 -4.36
N PHE A 170 14.23 16.84 -4.12
CA PHE A 170 13.71 16.61 -2.79
C PHE A 170 13.96 15.19 -2.28
N LEU A 171 13.96 14.19 -3.17
CA LEU A 171 14.18 12.78 -2.80
C LEU A 171 15.66 12.44 -2.61
N GLU A 172 16.55 13.24 -3.20
CA GLU A 172 18.00 13.09 -3.09
C GLU A 172 18.59 13.81 -1.85
N SER A 173 17.80 14.60 -1.13
CA SER A 173 18.22 15.39 0.05
C SER A 173 18.03 14.64 1.36
#